data_AF-A0A0W0UG81-F1
#
_entry.id   AF-A0A0W0UG81-F1
#
_cell.length_a   1.000
_cell.length_b   1.000
_cell.length_c   1.000
_cell.angle_alpha   90.00
_cell.angle_beta   90.00
_cell.angle_gamma   90.00
#
_symmetry.space_group_name_H-M   'P 1'
#
loop_
_entity.id
_entity.type
_entity.pdbx_description
1 polymer ?
#
loop_
_entity_poly.entity_id
_entity_poly.type
_entity_poly.pdbx_seq_one_letter_code
_entity_poly.pdbx_strand_id
1 'polypeptide(L)'
;MKPYLLIGFMLAALSFTSQIYANFILRSASPTVCEDIPGRWHGHGKATNWLIGECKYHGRGSLSSLDSSGYFRIEVTADKDSGSVLCPKHAHEELKGSCIDGVVTIMTNYGNLAGHFSPTQGKAQGTLSVGAGMSAEVLVVFERGE
;
A
#
# COMPACT_ATOMS: atom_id res chain seq x y z
N MET A 1 31.07 -33.04 -24.13
CA MET A 1 29.72 -32.86 -23.54
C MET A 1 29.14 -31.56 -24.07
N LYS A 2 27.93 -31.58 -24.66
CA LYS A 2 27.36 -30.47 -25.45
C LYS A 2 26.95 -29.28 -24.54
N PRO A 3 27.44 -28.06 -24.78
CA PRO A 3 27.18 -26.88 -23.94
C PRO A 3 25.71 -26.42 -23.93
N TYR A 4 24.88 -26.94 -24.84
CA TYR A 4 23.49 -26.54 -25.01
C TYR A 4 22.52 -27.08 -23.93
N LEU A 5 22.93 -28.05 -23.11
CA LEU A 5 22.08 -28.60 -22.04
C LEU A 5 22.04 -27.72 -20.79
N LEU A 6 23.10 -26.94 -20.52
CA LEU A 6 23.18 -26.09 -19.32
C LEU A 6 22.36 -24.80 -19.44
N ILE A 7 22.14 -24.32 -20.67
CA ILE A 7 21.37 -23.10 -20.93
C ILE A 7 19.87 -23.34 -20.71
N GLY A 8 19.38 -24.55 -21.03
CA GLY A 8 17.97 -24.91 -20.86
C GLY A 8 17.51 -24.92 -19.39
N PHE A 9 18.39 -25.24 -18.44
CA PHE A 9 18.06 -25.28 -17.02
C PHE A 9 17.97 -23.89 -16.37
N MET A 10 18.71 -22.89 -16.88
CA MET A 10 18.66 -21.51 -16.37
C MET A 10 17.40 -20.76 -16.79
N LEU A 11 16.82 -21.08 -17.96
CA LEU A 11 15.58 -20.47 -18.45
C LEU A 11 14.33 -20.92 -17.66
N ALA A 12 14.32 -22.16 -17.15
CA ALA A 12 13.20 -22.65 -16.34
C ALA A 12 13.19 -22.06 -14.91
N ALA A 13 14.35 -21.74 -14.33
CA ALA A 13 14.45 -21.23 -12.95
C ALA A 13 13.98 -19.77 -12.79
N LEU A 14 14.02 -18.96 -13.86
CA LEU A 14 13.50 -17.58 -13.86
C LEU A 14 11.96 -17.50 -13.93
N SER A 15 11.28 -18.63 -14.15
CA SER A 15 9.81 -18.69 -14.27
C SER A 15 9.09 -18.82 -12.92
N PHE A 16 9.83 -18.94 -11.81
CA PHE A 16 9.29 -19.09 -10.46
C PHE A 16 9.63 -17.92 -9.53
N THR A 17 9.74 -16.70 -10.05
CA THR A 17 9.63 -15.53 -9.17
C THR A 17 8.18 -15.47 -8.70
N SER A 18 7.90 -16.10 -7.55
CA SER A 18 6.66 -15.93 -6.82
C SER A 18 6.35 -14.44 -6.82
N GLN A 19 5.19 -14.05 -7.37
CA GLN A 19 4.66 -12.73 -7.12
C GLN A 19 4.46 -12.64 -5.60
N ILE A 20 5.45 -12.11 -4.90
CA ILE A 20 5.28 -11.69 -3.52
C ILE A 20 4.37 -10.48 -3.66
N TYR A 21 3.06 -10.74 -3.64
CA TYR A 21 2.05 -9.70 -3.60
C TYR A 21 2.44 -8.75 -2.48
N ALA A 22 2.63 -7.49 -2.83
CA ALA A 22 3.02 -6.48 -1.88
C ALA A 22 1.76 -6.12 -1.07
N ASN A 23 1.87 -6.06 0.25
CA ASN A 23 0.67 -5.84 1.08
C ASN A 23 0.91 -4.68 2.03
N PHE A 24 -0.14 -3.88 2.22
CA PHE A 24 -0.19 -2.98 3.36
C PHE A 24 -0.90 -3.68 4.50
N ILE A 25 -0.24 -3.80 5.65
CA ILE A 25 -0.75 -4.51 6.82
C ILE A 25 -0.93 -3.53 7.97
N LEU A 26 -2.18 -3.30 8.38
CA LEU A 26 -2.51 -2.43 9.50
C LEU A 26 -3.14 -3.27 10.62
N ARG A 27 -2.64 -3.13 11.84
CA ARG A 27 -3.08 -3.93 12.99
C ARG A 27 -3.77 -3.07 14.02
N SER A 28 -4.96 -3.45 14.44
CA SER A 28 -5.60 -2.87 15.61
C SER A 28 -5.25 -3.60 16.89
N ALA A 29 -5.47 -2.94 18.02
CA ALA A 29 -5.41 -3.56 19.34
C ALA A 29 -6.67 -4.40 19.64
N SER A 30 -7.78 -4.16 18.93
CA SER A 30 -9.04 -4.92 19.09
C SER A 30 -9.32 -5.79 17.86
N PRO A 31 -9.63 -7.08 18.03
CA PRO A 31 -9.98 -7.96 16.91
C PRO A 31 -11.35 -7.65 16.30
N THR A 32 -12.24 -6.95 17.02
CA THR A 32 -13.62 -6.66 16.57
C THR A 32 -13.76 -5.35 15.81
N VAL A 33 -12.68 -4.59 15.63
CA VAL A 33 -12.73 -3.23 15.06
C VAL A 33 -13.10 -3.19 13.57
N CYS A 34 -13.12 -4.35 12.89
CA CYS A 34 -13.32 -4.41 11.44
C CYS A 34 -14.64 -3.77 10.99
N GLU A 35 -15.67 -3.81 11.83
CA GLU A 35 -16.99 -3.22 11.54
C GLU A 35 -16.96 -1.69 11.48
N ASP A 36 -15.97 -1.04 12.12
CA ASP A 36 -15.87 0.42 12.22
C ASP A 36 -15.06 1.05 11.06
N ILE A 37 -14.43 0.21 10.23
CA ILE A 37 -13.50 0.64 9.16
C ILE A 37 -14.18 1.27 7.94
N PRO A 38 -15.29 0.73 7.41
CA PRO A 38 -15.94 1.26 6.21
C PRO A 38 -16.28 2.73 6.33
N GLY A 39 -16.20 3.50 5.25
CA GLY A 39 -16.55 4.93 5.22
C GLY A 39 -15.38 5.81 4.77
N ARG A 40 -15.41 7.10 5.14
CA ARG A 40 -14.47 8.09 4.64
C ARG A 40 -13.30 8.32 5.59
N TRP A 41 -12.15 8.58 4.98
CA TRP A 41 -10.90 8.82 5.65
C TRP A 41 -10.16 9.94 4.93
N HIS A 42 -9.38 10.70 5.67
CA HIS A 42 -8.41 11.64 5.11
C HIS A 42 -7.07 11.43 5.77
N GLY A 43 -6.01 11.85 5.09
CA GLY A 43 -4.69 11.63 5.61
C GLY A 43 -3.63 12.44 4.91
N HIS A 44 -2.44 12.39 5.50
CA HIS A 44 -1.25 13.00 4.98
C HIS A 44 -0.14 11.98 4.86
N GLY A 45 0.62 12.10 3.79
CA GLY A 45 1.69 11.19 3.45
C GLY A 45 2.98 11.92 3.14
N LYS A 46 4.10 11.27 3.46
CA LYS A 46 5.43 11.69 3.01
C LYS A 46 6.08 10.53 2.29
N ALA A 47 6.62 10.78 1.10
CA ALA A 47 7.45 9.84 0.35
C ALA A 47 8.86 10.41 0.20
N THR A 48 9.89 9.61 0.47
CA THR A 48 11.29 10.03 0.41
C THR A 48 12.13 9.03 -0.37
N ASN A 49 12.84 9.51 -1.38
CA ASN A 49 13.87 8.74 -2.09
C ASN A 49 15.00 9.69 -2.53
N TRP A 50 16.21 9.16 -2.65
CA TRP A 50 17.41 9.94 -3.00
C TRP A 50 17.28 10.74 -4.32
N LEU A 51 16.49 10.22 -5.28
CA LEU A 51 16.30 10.83 -6.60
C LEU A 51 15.17 11.88 -6.60
N ILE A 52 14.03 11.56 -5.97
CA ILE A 52 12.85 12.44 -5.99
C ILE A 52 12.88 13.48 -4.86
N GLY A 53 13.78 13.31 -3.88
CA GLY A 53 13.81 14.06 -2.64
C GLY A 53 12.65 13.66 -1.72
N GLU A 54 12.14 14.65 -0.99
CA GLU A 54 10.94 14.50 -0.16
C GLU A 54 9.72 15.05 -0.90
N CYS A 55 8.66 14.25 -0.96
CA CYS A 55 7.35 14.63 -1.49
C CYS A 55 6.31 14.54 -0.37
N LYS A 56 5.50 15.58 -0.18
CA LYS A 56 4.40 15.60 0.79
C LYS A 56 3.06 15.65 0.07
N TYR A 57 2.10 14.91 0.61
CA TYR A 57 0.77 14.74 0.05
C TYR A 57 -0.29 14.85 1.13
N HIS A 58 -1.47 15.30 0.74
CA HIS A 58 -2.70 15.02 1.42
C HIS A 58 -3.56 14.11 0.56
N GLY A 59 -4.51 13.41 1.16
CA GLY A 59 -5.36 12.49 0.42
C GLY A 59 -6.66 12.19 1.14
N ARG A 60 -7.55 11.55 0.39
CA ARG A 60 -8.84 11.08 0.86
C ARG A 60 -9.01 9.63 0.42
N GLY A 61 -9.63 8.84 1.28
CA GLY A 61 -9.94 7.44 1.04
C GLY A 61 -11.40 7.17 1.34
N SER A 62 -12.03 6.30 0.56
CA SER A 62 -13.32 5.72 0.89
C SER A 62 -13.20 4.20 0.92
N LEU A 63 -13.75 3.58 1.96
CA LEU A 63 -13.77 2.13 2.13
C LEU A 63 -15.22 1.67 2.05
N SER A 64 -15.49 0.68 1.20
CA SER A 64 -16.83 0.08 1.13
C SER A 64 -17.16 -0.70 2.40
N SER A 65 -18.43 -1.05 2.59
CA SER A 65 -18.83 -2.07 3.55
C SER A 65 -18.06 -3.38 3.30
N LEU A 66 -17.84 -4.14 4.38
CA LEU A 66 -17.28 -5.49 4.29
C LEU A 66 -18.33 -6.45 3.73
N ASP A 67 -17.89 -7.38 2.89
CA ASP A 67 -18.71 -8.53 2.52
C ASP A 67 -18.71 -9.61 3.62
N SER A 68 -19.45 -10.69 3.40
CA SER A 68 -19.54 -11.82 4.34
C SER A 68 -18.22 -12.53 4.62
N SER A 69 -17.19 -12.26 3.81
CA SER A 69 -15.85 -12.83 3.93
C SER A 69 -14.84 -11.82 4.47
N GLY A 70 -15.29 -10.63 4.89
CA GLY A 70 -14.44 -9.58 5.46
C GLY A 70 -13.68 -8.76 4.42
N TYR A 71 -14.03 -8.82 3.13
CA TYR A 71 -13.38 -8.05 2.08
C TYR A 71 -14.09 -6.73 1.80
N PHE A 72 -13.32 -5.72 1.39
CA PHE A 72 -13.81 -4.41 1.01
C PHE A 72 -13.02 -3.81 -0.15
N ARG A 73 -13.59 -2.80 -0.80
CA ARG A 73 -12.94 -1.96 -1.80
C ARG A 73 -12.46 -0.66 -1.18
N ILE A 74 -11.36 -0.15 -1.71
CA ILE A 74 -10.76 1.11 -1.31
C ILE A 74 -10.65 1.98 -2.55
N GLU A 75 -11.12 3.20 -2.46
CA GLU A 75 -10.82 4.25 -3.43
C GLU A 75 -9.98 5.29 -2.72
N VAL A 76 -8.80 5.62 -3.24
CA VAL A 76 -7.91 6.60 -2.62
C VAL A 76 -7.43 7.61 -3.64
N THR A 77 -7.45 8.88 -3.26
CA THR A 77 -6.85 9.98 -4.01
C THR A 77 -5.78 10.65 -3.16
N ALA A 78 -4.66 11.01 -3.78
CA ALA A 78 -3.59 11.76 -3.14
C ALA A 78 -3.16 12.92 -4.03
N ASP A 79 -3.05 14.11 -3.43
CA ASP A 79 -2.67 15.36 -4.08
C ASP A 79 -1.40 15.91 -3.45
N LYS A 80 -0.47 16.35 -4.30
CA LYS A 80 0.83 16.83 -3.85
C LYS A 80 0.71 18.21 -3.22
N ASP A 81 1.18 18.32 -1.99
CA ASP A 81 1.37 19.60 -1.29
C ASP A 81 2.68 20.26 -1.70
N SER A 82 3.77 19.49 -1.66
CA SER A 82 5.13 20.00 -1.91
C SER A 82 6.11 18.89 -2.29
N GLY A 83 7.26 19.28 -2.82
CA GLY A 83 8.33 18.36 -3.23
C GLY A 83 8.86 18.69 -4.63
N SER A 84 9.73 17.83 -5.15
CA SER A 84 10.32 18.02 -6.48
C SER A 84 9.27 17.96 -7.60
N VAL A 85 9.69 18.38 -8.80
CA VAL A 85 8.89 18.25 -10.03
C VAL A 85 8.68 16.80 -10.45
N LEU A 86 9.52 15.88 -9.96
CA LEU A 86 9.41 14.44 -10.21
C LEU A 86 8.32 13.79 -9.34
N CYS A 87 7.92 14.43 -8.24
CA CYS A 87 6.79 14.00 -7.43
C CYS A 87 5.49 14.14 -8.25
N PRO A 88 4.72 13.05 -8.45
CA PRO A 88 3.41 13.10 -9.11
C PRO A 88 2.53 14.18 -8.48
N LYS A 89 1.75 14.89 -9.30
CA LYS A 89 0.87 15.96 -8.79
C LYS A 89 -0.40 15.40 -8.13
N HIS A 90 -0.93 14.34 -8.71
CA HIS A 90 -2.16 13.69 -8.32
C HIS A 90 -2.03 12.19 -8.58
N ALA A 91 -2.62 11.38 -7.72
CA ALA A 91 -2.77 9.94 -7.91
C ALA A 91 -4.15 9.50 -7.45
N HIS A 92 -4.70 8.52 -8.15
CA HIS A 92 -5.97 7.89 -7.82
C HIS A 92 -5.83 6.39 -8.03
N GLU A 93 -6.23 5.60 -7.04
CA GLU A 93 -6.13 4.15 -7.07
C GLU A 93 -7.39 3.50 -6.48
N GLU A 94 -7.80 2.40 -7.11
CA GLU A 94 -8.81 1.49 -6.56
C GLU A 94 -8.11 0.19 -6.12
N LEU A 95 -8.20 -0.12 -4.84
CA LEU A 95 -7.56 -1.29 -4.23
C LEU A 95 -8.60 -2.22 -3.61
N LYS A 96 -8.18 -3.45 -3.35
CA LYS A 96 -8.94 -4.42 -2.56
C LYS A 96 -8.26 -4.63 -1.23
N GLY A 97 -9.05 -4.81 -0.19
CA GLY A 97 -8.54 -5.19 1.11
C GLY A 97 -9.45 -6.17 1.82
N SER A 98 -8.95 -6.66 2.95
CA SER A 98 -9.72 -7.48 3.89
C SER A 98 -9.45 -7.01 5.31
N CYS A 99 -10.44 -7.13 6.18
CA CYS A 99 -10.23 -7.02 7.62
C CYS A 99 -10.72 -8.30 8.29
N ILE A 100 -9.80 -8.99 8.95
CA ILE A 100 -10.06 -10.24 9.66
C ILE A 100 -9.33 -10.14 11.00
N ASP A 101 -10.04 -10.34 12.11
CA ASP A 101 -9.51 -10.32 13.47
C ASP A 101 -8.66 -9.06 13.79
N GLY A 102 -9.14 -7.89 13.35
CA GLY A 102 -8.47 -6.60 13.57
C GLY A 102 -7.21 -6.39 12.72
N VAL A 103 -6.98 -7.22 11.71
CA VAL A 103 -5.88 -7.08 10.74
C VAL A 103 -6.43 -6.67 9.39
N VAL A 104 -6.14 -5.43 9.00
CA VAL A 104 -6.39 -4.94 7.66
C VAL A 104 -5.24 -5.33 6.75
N THR A 105 -5.55 -5.98 5.65
CA THR A 105 -4.61 -6.27 4.56
C THR A 105 -5.11 -5.58 3.31
N ILE A 106 -4.32 -4.65 2.75
CA ILE A 106 -4.59 -4.01 1.46
C ILE A 106 -3.68 -4.65 0.42
N MET A 107 -4.28 -5.22 -0.61
CA MET A 107 -3.60 -5.92 -1.68
C MET A 107 -3.07 -4.92 -2.70
N THR A 108 -1.77 -4.94 -2.97
CA THR A 108 -1.13 -4.01 -3.89
C THR A 108 0.07 -4.65 -4.61
N ASN A 109 0.55 -3.99 -5.65
CA ASN A 109 1.81 -4.35 -6.31
C ASN A 109 2.89 -3.30 -6.07
N TYR A 110 2.56 -2.24 -5.32
CA TYR A 110 3.42 -1.07 -5.20
C TYR A 110 4.42 -1.16 -4.06
N GLY A 111 4.26 -2.05 -3.08
CA GLY A 111 5.22 -2.18 -1.99
C GLY A 111 4.58 -2.60 -0.68
N ASN A 112 5.32 -2.44 0.41
CA ASN A 112 4.90 -2.93 1.71
C ASN A 112 4.83 -1.77 2.70
N LEU A 113 3.67 -1.61 3.32
CA LEU A 113 3.47 -0.70 4.44
C LEU A 113 3.01 -1.52 5.64
N ALA A 114 3.49 -1.19 6.82
CA ALA A 114 3.04 -1.79 8.06
C ALA A 114 2.68 -0.69 9.06
N GLY A 115 1.65 -0.93 9.86
CA GLY A 115 1.14 0.10 10.75
C GLY A 115 0.10 -0.38 11.73
N HIS A 116 -0.46 0.61 12.41
CA HIS A 116 -1.53 0.41 13.37
C HIS A 116 -2.69 1.35 13.09
N PHE A 117 -3.89 0.93 13.47
CA PHE A 117 -5.09 1.75 13.36
C PHE A 117 -6.04 1.52 14.53
N SER A 118 -6.89 2.51 14.76
CA SER A 118 -8.05 2.51 15.65
C SER A 118 -9.30 2.90 14.82
N PRO A 119 -10.51 2.91 15.40
CA PRO A 119 -11.71 3.33 14.68
C PRO A 119 -11.63 4.74 14.07
N THR A 120 -10.79 5.62 14.64
CA THR A 120 -10.75 7.04 14.28
C THR A 120 -9.47 7.47 13.60
N GLN A 121 -8.38 6.72 13.70
CA GLN A 121 -7.08 7.13 13.19
C GLN A 121 -6.15 5.95 12.92
N GLY A 122 -5.07 6.20 12.19
CA GLY A 122 -4.00 5.23 12.04
C GLY A 122 -2.74 5.82 11.44
N LYS A 123 -1.69 4.99 11.46
CA LYS A 123 -0.36 5.34 11.00
C LYS A 123 0.30 4.12 10.39
N ALA A 124 0.88 4.29 9.22
CA ALA A 124 1.57 3.23 8.48
C ALA A 124 2.89 3.75 7.91
N GLN A 125 3.89 2.89 7.86
CA GLN A 125 5.18 3.20 7.26
C GLN A 125 5.76 2.01 6.50
N GLY A 126 6.62 2.27 5.54
CA GLY A 126 7.31 1.22 4.80
C GLY A 126 7.89 1.75 3.50
N THR A 127 7.83 0.95 2.44
CA THR A 127 8.44 1.32 1.16
C THR A 127 7.49 1.07 -0.01
N LEU A 128 7.48 2.00 -0.97
CA LEU A 128 6.80 1.85 -2.25
C LEU A 128 7.81 1.85 -3.39
N SER A 129 7.65 0.98 -4.38
CA SER A 129 8.35 1.02 -5.65
C SER A 129 7.92 2.24 -6.44
N VAL A 130 8.92 3.03 -6.86
CA VAL A 130 8.73 4.24 -7.66
C VAL A 130 9.38 4.10 -9.05
N GLY A 131 9.78 2.88 -9.40
CA GLY A 131 10.42 2.53 -10.67
C GLY A 131 11.30 1.29 -10.55
N ALA A 132 11.84 0.82 -11.69
CA ALA A 132 12.70 -0.36 -11.74
C ALA A 132 13.91 -0.22 -10.80
N GLY A 133 13.97 -1.07 -9.76
CA GLY A 133 15.04 -1.06 -8.77
C GLY A 133 15.03 0.13 -7.80
N MET A 134 13.97 0.94 -7.79
CA MET A 134 13.87 2.14 -6.94
C MET A 134 12.70 2.06 -5.99
N SER A 135 12.94 2.45 -4.73
CA SER A 135 11.94 2.47 -3.66
C SER A 135 11.95 3.80 -2.93
N ALA A 136 10.78 4.32 -2.57
CA ALA A 136 10.62 5.44 -1.66
C ALA A 136 10.18 4.96 -0.28
N GLU A 137 10.79 5.50 0.76
CA GLU A 137 10.29 5.37 2.12
C GLU A 137 9.01 6.18 2.24
N VAL A 138 7.97 5.59 2.79
CA VAL A 138 6.67 6.21 2.91
C VAL A 138 6.20 6.18 4.36
N LEU A 139 5.66 7.29 4.81
CA LEU A 139 4.91 7.43 6.05
C LEU A 139 3.53 7.99 5.73
N VAL A 140 2.48 7.37 6.23
CA VAL A 140 1.09 7.82 6.12
C VAL A 140 0.48 7.92 7.50
N VAL A 141 -0.21 9.02 7.75
CA VAL A 141 -1.10 9.21 8.91
C VAL A 141 -2.48 9.51 8.36
N PHE A 142 -3.50 8.84 8.88
CA PHE A 142 -4.86 8.98 8.41
C PHE A 142 -5.82 9.02 9.59
N GLU A 143 -6.94 9.68 9.40
CA GLU A 143 -8.01 9.84 10.38
C GLU A 143 -9.37 9.82 9.70
N ARG A 144 -10.39 9.55 10.50
CA ARG A 144 -11.75 9.40 10.04
C ARG A 144 -12.27 10.73 9.50
N GLY A 145 -12.81 10.71 8.29
CA GLY A 145 -13.46 11.87 7.68
C GLY A 145 -14.95 11.94 8.06
N GLU A 146 -15.48 13.15 8.12
CA GLU A 146 -16.91 13.43 8.27
C GLU A 146 -17.72 13.03 7.00
#